data_AF-A0A846KUG0-F1
#
_entry.id   AF-A0A846KUG0-F1
#
_cell.length_a   1.000
_cell.length_b   1.000
_cell.length_c   1.000
_cell.angle_alpha   90.00
_cell.angle_beta   90.00
_cell.angle_gamma   90.00
#
_symmetry.space_group_name_H-M   'P 1'
#
loop_
_entity.id
_entity.type
_entity.pdbx_description
1 polymer ?
#
loop_
_entity_poly.entity_id
_entity_poly.type
_entity_poly.pdbx_seq_one_letter_code
_entity_poly.pdbx_strand_id
1 'polypeptide(L)' 'QLSNINHPIVGDKKYEAKKNLDKIHLSCFYLEFIHPVKKDLLKFQIKPSF' A
#
# COMPACT_ATOMS: atom_id res chain seq x y z
N GLN A 1 12.84 0.38 -0.96
CA GLN A 1 11.60 1.16 -1.23
C GLN A 1 11.61 1.62 -2.69
N LEU A 2 10.43 1.81 -3.29
CA LEU A 2 10.25 2.17 -4.71
C LEU A 2 10.98 3.46 -5.13
N SER A 3 11.07 4.44 -4.24
CA SER A 3 11.88 5.65 -4.42
C SER A 3 13.37 5.36 -4.64
N ASN A 4 13.93 4.38 -3.89
CA ASN A 4 15.37 4.07 -3.92
C ASN A 4 15.80 3.41 -5.24
N ILE A 5 14.85 2.89 -6.02
CA ILE A 5 15.09 2.35 -7.36
C ILE A 5 14.68 3.34 -8.46
N ASN A 6 14.52 4.62 -8.13
CA ASN A 6 14.11 5.71 -9.04
C ASN A 6 12.69 5.56 -9.63
N HIS A 7 11.82 4.79 -8.97
CA HIS A 7 10.42 4.61 -9.37
C HIS A 7 9.46 4.95 -8.22
N PRO A 8 9.43 6.20 -7.72
CA PRO A 8 8.56 6.59 -6.61
C PRO A 8 7.07 6.36 -6.91
N ILE A 9 6.29 6.12 -5.86
CA ILE A 9 4.84 5.90 -5.97
C ILE A 9 4.17 7.19 -6.44
N VAL A 10 3.20 7.06 -7.34
CA VAL A 10 2.44 8.21 -7.85
C VAL A 10 1.66 8.90 -6.72
N GLY A 11 1.68 10.24 -6.70
CA GLY A 11 1.03 11.03 -5.64
C GLY A 11 1.78 11.05 -4.31
N ASP A 12 2.96 10.45 -4.24
CA ASP A 12 3.81 10.50 -3.04
C ASP A 12 4.57 11.83 -2.95
N LYS A 13 4.06 12.72 -2.09
CA LYS A 13 4.61 14.08 -1.90
C LYS A 13 5.96 14.11 -1.18
N LYS A 14 6.35 13.03 -0.49
CA LYS A 14 7.59 12.99 0.29
C LYS A 14 8.77 12.52 -0.54
N TYR A 15 8.53 11.68 -1.55
CA TYR A 15 9.58 10.99 -2.30
C TYR A 15 9.65 11.42 -3.77
N GLU A 16 9.40 12.71 -4.03
CA GLU A 16 9.57 13.36 -5.34
C GLU A 16 8.84 12.66 -6.50
N ALA A 17 7.60 12.22 -6.26
CA ALA A 17 6.78 11.65 -7.31
C ALA A 17 6.59 12.66 -8.46
N LYS A 18 6.93 12.25 -9.69
CA LYS A 18 6.84 13.11 -10.89
C LYS A 18 5.44 13.69 -11.12
N LYS A 19 4.41 12.98 -10.66
CA LYS A 19 3.01 13.42 -10.71
C LYS A 19 2.52 13.67 -9.30
N ASN A 20 2.29 14.94 -9.01
CA ASN A 20 1.60 15.38 -7.80
C ASN A 20 0.10 15.20 -8.00
N LEU A 21 -0.45 14.15 -7.40
CA LEU A 21 -1.89 13.92 -7.27
C LEU A 21 -2.32 14.21 -5.83
N ASP A 22 -3.63 14.31 -5.60
CA ASP A 22 -4.18 14.65 -4.28
C ASP A 22 -3.90 13.57 -3.22
N LYS A 23 -3.71 12.32 -3.64
CA LYS A 23 -3.51 11.15 -2.78
C LYS A 23 -2.40 10.24 -3.34
N ILE A 24 -1.76 9.49 -2.45
CA ILE A 24 -0.81 8.44 -2.84
C ILE A 24 -1.56 7.24 -3.43
N HIS A 25 -1.08 6.73 -4.56
CA HIS A 25 -1.65 5.53 -5.22
C HIS A 25 -1.04 4.27 -4.60
N LEU A 26 -1.24 4.09 -3.29
CA LEU A 26 -0.80 2.94 -2.52
C LEU A 26 -1.98 2.39 -1.72
N SER A 27 -2.28 1.10 -1.92
CA SER A 27 -3.36 0.42 -1.20
C SER A 27 -2.92 -0.97 -0.75
N CYS A 28 -3.27 -1.35 0.48
CA CYS A 28 -3.12 -2.72 0.96
C CYS A 28 -4.26 -3.56 0.40
N PHE A 29 -4.05 -4.15 -0.78
CA PHE A 29 -5.03 -5.02 -1.44
C PHE A 29 -5.37 -6.27 -0.63
N TYR A 30 -4.39 -6.81 0.09
CA TYR A 30 -4.47 -8.07 0.80
C TYR A 30 -3.70 -8.01 2.12
N LEU A 31 -4.31 -8.54 3.18
CA LEU A 31 -3.70 -8.69 4.50
C LEU A 31 -4.01 -10.09 5.03
N GLU A 32 -2.98 -10.77 5.52
CA GLU A 32 -3.09 -12.10 6.10
C GLU A 32 -2.26 -12.18 7.38
N PHE A 33 -2.84 -12.74 8.43
CA PHE A 33 -2.16 -12.98 9.70
C PHE A 33 -2.87 -14.05 10.52
N ILE A 34 -2.15 -14.60 11.49
CA ILE A 34 -2.68 -15.56 12.46
C ILE A 34 -3.42 -14.80 13.55
N HIS A 35 -4.69 -15.14 13.79
CA HIS A 35 -5.49 -14.56 14.86
C HIS A 35 -4.75 -14.71 16.19
N PRO A 36 -4.51 -13.64 16.96
CA PRO A 36 -3.61 -13.68 18.13
C PRO A 36 -4.09 -14.63 19.23
N VAL A 37 -5.40 -14.72 19.44
CA VAL A 37 -6.04 -15.63 20.42
C VAL A 37 -6.40 -16.99 19.81
N LYS A 38 -7.24 -17.01 18.76
CA LYS A 38 -7.78 -18.26 18.18
C LYS A 38 -6.78 -19.08 17.36
N LYS A 39 -5.67 -18.48 16.93
CA LYS A 39 -4.64 -19.07 16.06
C LYS A 39 -5.12 -19.49 14.67
N ASP A 40 -6.33 -19.08 14.29
CA ASP A 40 -6.85 -19.25 12.93
C ASP A 40 -6.15 -18.30 11.95
N LEU A 41 -5.96 -18.75 10.71
CA LEU A 41 -5.43 -17.92 9.63
C LEU A 41 -6.52 -17.00 9.08
N LEU A 42 -6.37 -15.68 9.23
CA LEU A 42 -7.33 -14.70 8.74
C LEU A 42 -6.82 -14.05 7.45
N LYS A 43 -7.74 -13.82 6.51
CA LYS A 43 -7.47 -13.21 5.20
C LYS A 43 -8.46 -12.08 4.95
N PHE A 44 -7.95 -10.90 4.62
CA PHE A 44 -8.72 -9.70 4.31
C PHE A 44 -8.31 -9.18 2.95
N GLN A 45 -9.28 -8.75 2.15
CA GLN A 45 -9.04 -8.24 0.81
C GLN A 45 -9.93 -7.04 0.52
N ILE A 46 -9.36 -6.00 -0.10
CA ILE A 46 -10.09 -4.82 -0.57
C ILE A 46 -9.67 -4.46 -1.99
N LYS A 47 -10.64 -4.02 -2.81
CA LYS A 47 -10.31 -3.46 -4.12
C LYS A 47 -9.72 -2.05 -3.93
N PRO A 48 -8.61 -1.71 -4.59
CA PRO A 48 -8.09 -0.35 -4.53
C PRO A 48 -9.06 0.64 -5.21
N SER A 49 -9.15 1.86 -4.68
CA SER A 49 -10.12 2.88 -5.09
C SER A 49 -9.47 4.18 -5.61
N PHE A 50 -8.32 4.04 -6.27
CA PHE A 50 -7.53 5.15 -6.83
C PHE A 50 -7.67 5.26 -8.35
#